data_AF-A0A285JDR5-F1
#
_entry.id   AF-A0A285JDR5-F1
#
_cell.length_a   1.000
_cell.length_b   1.000
_cell.length_c   1.000
_cell.angle_alpha   90.00
_cell.angle_beta   90.00
_cell.angle_gamma   90.00
#
_symmetry.space_group_name_H-M   'P 1'
#
loop_
_entity.id
_entity.type
_entity.pdbx_description
1 polymer ?
#
loop_
_entity_poly.entity_id
_entity_poly.type
_entity_poly.pdbx_seq_one_letter_code
_entity_poly.pdbx_strand_id
1 'polypeptide(L)'
;MKLYAINCAVNAAIRDFFNGLAGIDIYRPRGCIGLSTHFMQAQQVKNGLLITRGRDDYTPGRSLNFIEGEIVIDEKAKSIQVIHEGKVVAIIRKATDAEEMYLIDYNNEPDDEIAQHVKWFKGACADFNKFG
;
A
#
# COMPACT_ATOMS: atom_id res chain seq x y z
N MET A 1 -2.27 -11.26 10.32
CA MET A 1 -1.92 -9.99 9.66
C MET A 1 -1.43 -9.02 10.72
N LYS A 2 -0.15 -8.66 10.69
CA LYS A 2 0.47 -7.87 11.75
C LYS A 2 0.50 -6.39 11.33
N LEU A 3 -0.49 -5.64 11.82
CA LEU A 3 -0.57 -4.18 11.97
C LEU A 3 -1.04 -3.33 10.75
N TYR A 4 -2.09 -2.51 10.99
CA TYR A 4 -2.43 -1.31 10.22
C TYR A 4 -2.38 -0.13 11.18
N ALA A 5 -1.38 0.73 11.08
CA ALA A 5 -1.22 1.77 12.09
C ALA A 5 -1.86 3.11 11.77
N ILE A 6 -2.32 3.28 10.53
CA ILE A 6 -3.09 4.45 10.13
C ILE A 6 -4.54 4.04 10.00
N ASN A 7 -5.40 4.65 10.81
CA ASN A 7 -6.84 4.47 10.70
C ASN A 7 -7.35 5.38 9.58
N CYS A 8 -7.60 4.81 8.40
CA CYS A 8 -8.14 5.52 7.24
C CYS A 8 -9.06 4.59 6.44
N ALA A 9 -9.88 5.17 5.55
CA ALA A 9 -10.84 4.41 4.74
C ALA A 9 -10.16 3.30 3.90
N VAL A 10 -8.97 3.58 3.36
CA VAL A 10 -8.22 2.60 2.56
C VAL A 10 -7.76 1.42 3.43
N ASN A 11 -7.13 1.65 4.59
CA ASN A 11 -6.73 0.55 5.49
C ASN A 11 -7.93 -0.20 6.06
N ALA A 12 -9.05 0.48 6.32
CA ALA A 12 -10.28 -0.18 6.70
C ALA A 12 -10.76 -1.13 5.59
N ALA A 13 -10.83 -0.66 4.34
CA ALA A 13 -11.18 -1.49 3.19
C ALA A 13 -10.21 -2.67 2.99
N ILE A 14 -8.89 -2.45 3.10
CA ILE A 14 -7.89 -3.53 3.00
C ILE A 14 -8.16 -4.60 4.06
N ARG A 15 -8.38 -4.19 5.32
CA ARG A 15 -8.67 -5.13 6.41
C ARG A 15 -9.97 -5.90 6.18
N ASP A 16 -11.01 -5.19 5.74
CA ASP A 16 -12.34 -5.75 5.60
C ASP A 16 -12.41 -6.69 4.37
N PHE A 17 -11.63 -6.40 3.32
CA PHE A 17 -11.57 -7.23 2.11
C PHE A 17 -10.61 -8.41 2.29
N PHE A 18 -9.50 -8.20 3.01
CA PHE A 18 -8.37 -9.12 3.04
C PHE A 18 -7.95 -9.41 4.49
N ASN A 19 -8.28 -10.60 4.98
CA ASN A 19 -7.70 -11.14 6.20
C ASN A 19 -6.50 -12.04 5.82
N GLY A 20 -5.33 -11.45 5.54
CA GLY A 20 -4.15 -12.20 5.11
C GLY A 20 -3.24 -11.44 4.16
N LEU A 21 -2.80 -12.11 3.10
CA LEU A 21 -1.87 -11.59 2.09
C LEU A 21 -2.57 -10.59 1.15
N ALA A 22 -2.03 -9.39 1.03
CA ALA A 22 -2.47 -8.38 0.07
C ALA A 22 -1.56 -8.42 -1.18
N GLY A 23 -2.18 -8.35 -2.35
CA GLY A 23 -1.52 -8.21 -3.65
C GLY A 23 -1.65 -6.80 -4.17
N ILE A 24 -0.59 -6.28 -4.79
CA ILE A 24 -0.50 -4.93 -5.35
C ILE A 24 0.05 -5.06 -6.76
N ASP A 25 -0.77 -4.70 -7.73
CA ASP A 25 -0.39 -4.60 -9.14
C ASP A 25 -0.17 -3.12 -9.48
N ILE A 26 1.05 -2.75 -9.85
CA ILE A 26 1.38 -1.37 -10.27
C ILE A 26 1.68 -1.38 -11.77
N TYR A 27 0.83 -0.72 -12.54
CA TYR A 27 0.97 -0.63 -14.00
C TYR A 27 1.88 0.55 -14.36
N ARG A 28 3.03 0.22 -14.95
CA ARG A 28 4.00 1.21 -15.46
C ARG A 28 4.06 1.14 -16.99
N PRO A 29 4.59 2.16 -17.68
CA PRO A 29 4.71 2.14 -19.15
C PRO A 29 5.44 0.92 -19.73
N ARG A 30 6.29 0.27 -18.93
CA ARG A 30 7.11 -0.89 -19.33
C ARG A 30 6.60 -2.23 -18.79
N GLY A 31 5.42 -2.29 -18.20
CA GLY A 31 4.82 -3.51 -17.68
C GLY A 31 4.18 -3.35 -16.30
N CYS A 32 3.62 -4.44 -15.79
CA CYS A 32 3.03 -4.51 -14.46
C CYS A 32 4.06 -5.06 -13.47
N ILE A 33 4.18 -4.43 -12.31
CA ILE A 33 4.94 -4.97 -11.18
C ILE A 33 3.91 -5.49 -10.17
N GLY A 34 3.82 -6.81 -10.05
CA GLY A 34 3.00 -7.51 -9.04
C GLY A 34 3.82 -7.80 -7.79
N LEU A 35 3.28 -7.43 -6.62
CA LEU A 35 3.88 -7.60 -5.32
C LEU A 35 2.86 -8.19 -4.34
N SER A 36 3.29 -9.05 -3.42
CA SER A 36 2.44 -9.54 -2.35
C SER A 36 3.08 -9.34 -0.98
N THR A 37 2.29 -8.97 0.03
CA THR A 37 2.78 -8.72 1.39
C THR A 37 1.76 -9.07 2.47
N HIS A 38 2.24 -9.60 3.60
CA HIS A 38 1.43 -9.84 4.81
C HIS A 38 1.22 -8.57 5.65
N PHE A 39 1.93 -7.49 5.32
CA PHE A 39 1.89 -6.22 6.02
C PHE A 39 1.94 -5.07 5.00
N MET A 40 0.86 -4.29 4.96
CA MET A 40 0.72 -3.13 4.09
C MET A 40 0.12 -1.99 4.89
N GLN A 41 0.62 -0.78 4.65
CA GLN A 41 -0.05 0.44 5.09
C GLN A 41 -0.30 1.32 3.89
N ALA A 42 -1.52 1.81 3.79
CA ALA A 42 -1.94 2.71 2.74
C ALA A 42 -2.62 3.95 3.33
N GLN A 43 -2.44 5.09 2.68
CA GLN A 43 -3.16 6.31 3.01
C GLN A 43 -3.42 7.10 1.74
N GLN A 44 -4.68 7.49 1.56
CA GLN A 44 -5.04 8.54 0.62
C GLN A 44 -4.43 9.86 1.07
N VAL A 45 -3.64 10.47 0.19
CA VAL A 45 -3.09 11.81 0.33
C VAL A 45 -3.55 12.68 -0.82
N LYS A 46 -3.16 13.96 -0.80
CA LYS A 46 -3.43 14.87 -1.91
C LYS A 46 -2.90 14.28 -3.23
N ASN A 47 -3.79 14.16 -4.22
CA ASN A 47 -3.53 13.66 -5.57
C ASN A 47 -3.07 12.18 -5.69
N GLY A 48 -3.22 11.35 -4.66
CA GLY A 48 -2.81 9.95 -4.83
C GLY A 48 -2.88 9.07 -3.59
N LEU A 49 -2.27 7.91 -3.73
CA LEU A 49 -2.14 6.89 -2.70
C LEU A 49 -0.66 6.76 -2.30
N LEU A 50 -0.38 6.94 -1.01
CA LEU A 50 0.87 6.49 -0.43
C LEU A 50 0.70 5.06 0.07
N ILE A 51 1.64 4.20 -0.30
CA ILE A 51 1.73 2.85 0.22
C ILE A 51 3.13 2.57 0.77
N THR A 52 3.19 1.79 1.83
CA THR A 52 4.42 1.10 2.26
C THR A 52 4.17 -0.39 2.31
N ARG A 53 5.19 -1.12 1.90
CA ARG A 53 5.24 -2.58 1.89
C ARG A 53 5.98 -3.13 3.11
N GLY A 54 6.32 -2.25 4.05
CA GLY A 54 6.88 -2.57 5.38
C GLY A 54 8.38 -2.74 5.49
N ARG A 55 9.13 -2.75 4.38
CA ARG A 55 10.59 -2.90 4.28
C ARG A 55 11.17 -1.80 3.40
N ASP A 56 10.32 -0.83 3.08
CA ASP A 56 10.75 0.37 2.40
C ASP A 56 11.55 1.20 3.43
N ASP A 57 12.85 1.37 3.20
CA ASP A 57 13.68 2.27 3.99
C ASP A 57 13.18 3.70 3.83
N TYR A 58 12.81 4.34 4.95
CA TYR A 58 12.45 5.75 4.94
C TYR A 58 13.71 6.60 5.01
N THR A 59 14.06 7.22 3.88
CA THR A 59 14.97 8.37 3.87
C THR A 59 14.15 9.63 3.69
N PRO A 60 14.28 10.66 4.56
CA PRO A 60 13.63 11.96 4.35
C PRO A 60 13.89 12.48 2.93
N GLY A 61 12.83 12.79 2.19
CA GLY A 61 12.91 13.24 0.79
C GLY A 61 12.84 12.15 -0.28
N ARG A 62 12.80 10.86 0.08
CA ARG A 62 12.37 9.78 -0.82
C ARG A 62 10.97 9.35 -0.44
N SER A 63 10.01 9.62 -1.34
CA SER A 63 8.63 9.20 -1.14
C SER A 63 8.53 7.67 -1.12
N LEU A 64 8.02 7.14 -0.02
CA LEU A 64 7.42 5.80 -0.01
C LEU A 64 6.43 5.73 -1.17
N ASN A 65 6.45 4.63 -1.92
CA ASN A 65 5.77 4.40 -3.19
C ASN A 65 4.48 5.23 -3.36
N PHE A 66 4.62 6.43 -3.94
CA PHE A 66 3.51 7.32 -4.23
C PHE A 66 2.94 6.94 -5.59
N ILE A 67 1.63 6.75 -5.64
CA ILE A 67 0.90 6.43 -6.86
C ILE A 67 -0.10 7.56 -7.07
N GLU A 68 0.16 8.38 -8.08
CA GLU A 68 -0.72 9.48 -8.44
C GLU A 68 -2.04 8.96 -9.01
N GLY A 69 -3.15 9.59 -8.62
CA GLY A 69 -4.47 9.28 -9.15
C GLY A 69 -5.59 9.37 -8.12
N GLU A 70 -6.81 9.23 -8.60
CA GLU A 70 -8.02 9.09 -7.80
C GLU A 70 -8.10 7.68 -7.22
N ILE A 71 -8.42 7.58 -5.93
CA ILE A 71 -8.59 6.29 -5.25
C ILE A 71 -10.05 5.88 -5.30
N VAL A 72 -10.32 4.71 -5.87
CA VAL A 72 -11.65 4.10 -5.94
C VAL A 72 -11.64 2.80 -5.15
N ILE A 73 -12.53 2.69 -4.16
CA ILE A 73 -12.73 1.45 -3.39
C ILE A 73 -13.91 0.69 -4.01
N ASP A 74 -13.61 -0.41 -4.68
CA ASP A 74 -14.63 -1.29 -5.28
C ASP A 74 -15.02 -2.39 -4.30
N GLU A 75 -16.12 -2.14 -3.59
CA GLU A 75 -16.73 -3.06 -2.63
C GLU A 75 -17.18 -4.39 -3.24
N LYS A 76 -17.57 -4.39 -4.52
CA LYS A 76 -18.09 -5.58 -5.20
C LYS A 76 -16.94 -6.49 -5.64
N ALA A 77 -15.92 -5.90 -6.25
CA ALA A 77 -14.70 -6.61 -6.66
C ALA A 77 -13.75 -6.89 -5.48
N LYS A 78 -14.01 -6.28 -4.31
CA LYS A 78 -13.12 -6.33 -3.14
C LYS A 78 -11.71 -5.90 -3.53
N SER A 79 -11.61 -4.71 -4.12
CA SER A 79 -10.34 -4.15 -4.58
C SER A 79 -10.28 -2.64 -4.35
N ILE A 80 -9.07 -2.09 -4.33
CA ILE A 80 -8.83 -0.65 -4.29
C ILE A 80 -8.02 -0.30 -5.52
N GLN A 81 -8.51 0.64 -6.31
CA GLN A 81 -7.91 1.04 -7.57
C GLN A 81 -7.41 2.46 -7.46
N VAL A 82 -6.28 2.74 -8.12
CA VAL A 82 -5.81 4.10 -8.36
C VAL A 82 -5.97 4.40 -9.83
N ILE A 83 -6.73 5.45 -10.15
CA ILE A 83 -7.08 5.85 -11.52
C ILE A 83 -6.39 7.17 -11.84
N HIS A 84 -5.56 7.20 -12.87
CA HIS A 84 -4.91 8.40 -13.37
C HIS A 84 -5.20 8.56 -14.85
N GLU A 85 -5.68 9.74 -15.26
CA GLU A 85 -6.08 10.04 -16.65
C GLU A 85 -7.04 8.98 -17.25
N GLY A 86 -8.01 8.53 -16.46
CA GLY A 86 -9.01 7.53 -16.87
C GLY A 86 -8.48 6.11 -17.02
N LYS A 87 -7.23 5.83 -16.60
CA LYS A 87 -6.62 4.50 -16.63
C LYS A 87 -6.31 4.02 -15.23
N VAL A 88 -6.51 2.73 -14.99
CA VAL A 88 -6.08 2.09 -13.73
C VAL A 88 -4.56 1.98 -13.74
N VAL A 89 -3.91 2.65 -12.80
CA VAL A 89 -2.45 2.64 -12.64
C VAL A 89 -1.98 1.78 -11.48
N ALA A 90 -2.87 1.47 -10.52
CA ALA A 90 -2.62 0.44 -9.52
C ALA A 90 -3.90 -0.25 -9.05
N ILE A 91 -3.77 -1.52 -8.64
CA ILE A 91 -4.83 -2.30 -8.01
C ILE A 91 -4.28 -2.97 -6.77
N ILE A 92 -4.95 -2.79 -5.64
CA ILE A 92 -4.74 -3.54 -4.41
C ILE A 92 -5.89 -4.53 -4.28
N ARG A 93 -5.55 -5.80 -4.06
CA ARG A 93 -6.49 -6.92 -3.98
C ARG A 93 -6.00 -7.98 -3.01
N LYS A 94 -6.80 -9.03 -2.80
CA LYS A 94 -6.32 -10.23 -2.12
C LYS A 94 -5.31 -10.91 -3.02
N ALA A 95 -4.13 -11.24 -2.49
CA ALA A 95 -3.22 -12.13 -3.18
C ALA A 95 -3.50 -13.58 -2.77
N THR A 96 -3.15 -14.50 -3.65
CA THR A 96 -3.08 -15.92 -3.33
C THR A 96 -1.63 -16.37 -3.38
N ASP A 97 -1.28 -17.41 -2.63
CA ASP A 97 0.09 -17.95 -2.61
C ASP A 97 0.52 -18.57 -3.95
N ALA A 98 -0.44 -18.78 -4.87
CA ALA A 98 -0.20 -19.30 -6.22
C ALA A 98 0.12 -18.23 -7.26
N GLU A 99 0.02 -16.94 -6.92
CA GLU A 99 0.36 -15.86 -7.84
C GLU A 99 1.88 -15.70 -7.96
N GLU A 100 2.38 -15.53 -9.18
CA GLU A 100 3.79 -15.18 -9.46
C GLU A 100 4.06 -13.71 -9.07
N MET A 101 3.98 -13.42 -7.76
CA MET A 101 4.26 -12.10 -7.19
C MET A 101 5.52 -12.17 -6.33
N TYR A 102 6.27 -11.07 -6.28
CA TYR A 102 7.34 -10.95 -5.30
C TYR A 102 6.75 -10.88 -3.88
N LEU A 103 6.97 -11.93 -3.10
CA LEU A 103 6.51 -12.02 -1.72
C LEU A 103 7.46 -11.27 -0.77
N ILE A 104 6.89 -10.36 0.02
CA ILE A 104 7.56 -9.75 1.16
C ILE A 104 6.90 -10.28 2.44
N ASP A 105 7.62 -11.13 3.16
CA ASP A 105 7.09 -11.78 4.37
C ASP A 105 7.54 -11.08 5.66
N TYR A 106 6.57 -10.76 6.54
CA TYR A 106 6.76 -10.13 7.86
C TYR A 106 6.48 -11.08 9.01
N ASN A 107 6.14 -12.35 8.75
CA ASN A 107 5.73 -13.26 9.81
C ASN A 107 6.82 -13.44 10.89
N ASN A 108 8.09 -13.28 10.49
CA ASN A 108 9.27 -13.47 11.35
C ASN A 108 9.97 -12.18 11.79
N GLU A 109 9.45 -10.99 11.44
CA GLU A 109 10.11 -9.74 11.81
C GLU A 109 9.82 -9.35 13.28
N PRO A 110 10.79 -8.75 13.99
CA PRO A 110 10.57 -8.21 15.33
C PRO A 110 9.51 -7.12 15.33
N ASP A 111 8.64 -7.10 16.35
CA ASP A 111 7.57 -6.10 16.46
C ASP A 111 8.11 -4.65 16.50
N ASP A 112 9.32 -4.45 17.02
CA ASP A 112 9.99 -3.13 17.08
C ASP A 112 10.30 -2.57 15.68
N GLU A 113 10.68 -3.42 14.73
CA GLU A 113 10.93 -2.99 13.34
C GLU A 113 9.62 -2.59 12.67
N ILE A 114 8.56 -3.37 12.89
CA ILE A 114 7.22 -3.06 12.38
C ILE A 114 6.74 -1.71 12.96
N ALA A 115 6.94 -1.49 14.26
CA ALA A 115 6.61 -0.22 14.92
C ALA A 115 7.41 0.98 14.37
N GLN A 116 8.67 0.77 13.99
CA GLN A 116 9.50 1.80 13.35
C GLN A 116 9.01 2.13 11.93
N HIS A 117 8.66 1.12 11.13
CA HIS A 117 8.07 1.34 9.80
C HIS A 117 6.75 2.09 9.85
N VAL A 118 5.88 1.74 10.81
CA VAL A 118 4.66 2.46 11.13
C VAL A 118 4.93 3.95 11.40
N LYS A 119 5.94 4.24 12.23
CA LYS A 119 6.31 5.60 12.61
C LYS A 119 6.78 6.40 11.40
N TRP A 120 7.62 5.80 10.56
CA TRP A 120 8.10 6.42 9.32
C TRP A 120 6.97 6.72 8.33
N PHE A 121 6.05 5.77 8.13
CA PHE A 121 4.92 5.96 7.22
C PHE A 121 4.02 7.12 7.66
N LYS A 122 3.70 7.21 8.96
CA LYS A 122 2.95 8.36 9.51
C LYS A 122 3.65 9.69 9.26
N GLY A 123 4.97 9.73 9.42
CA GLY A 123 5.79 10.90 9.11
C GLY A 123 5.69 11.30 7.63
N ALA A 124 5.90 10.33 6.72
CA ALA A 124 5.80 10.55 5.28
C ALA A 124 4.41 11.06 4.85
N CYS A 125 3.34 10.51 5.41
CA CYS A 125 1.98 10.98 5.15
C CYS A 125 1.77 12.43 5.65
N ALA A 126 2.32 12.78 6.81
CA ALA A 126 2.23 14.15 7.34
C ALA A 126 3.00 15.15 6.47
N ASP A 127 4.21 14.78 6.01
CA ASP A 127 5.04 15.63 5.16
C ASP A 127 4.41 15.82 3.78
N PHE A 128 3.87 14.77 3.15
CA PHE A 128 3.14 14.88 1.88
C PHE A 128 1.95 15.83 1.95
N ASN A 129 1.16 15.76 3.02
CA ASN A 129 0.00 16.64 3.16
C ASN A 129 0.38 18.11 3.40
N LYS A 130 1.60 18.39 3.87
CA LYS A 130 2.10 19.75 4.11
C LYS A 130 2.84 20.34 2.91
N PHE A 131 3.60 19.52 2.19
CA PHE A 131 4.56 19.98 1.18
C PHE A 131 4.28 19.46 -0.24
N GLY A 132 3.33 18.54 -0.42
CA GLY A 132 2.93 17.94 -1.70
C GLY A 132 1.71 18.57 -2.37
#